data_AF-A0A1Q4A5S6-F1
#
_entry.id   AF-A0A1Q4A5S6-F1
#
_cell.length_a   1.000
_cell.length_b   1.000
_cell.length_c   1.000
_cell.angle_alpha   90.00
_cell.angle_beta   90.00
_cell.angle_gamma   90.00
#
_symmetry.space_group_name_H-M   'P 1'
#
loop_
_entity.id
_entity.type
_entity.pdbx_description
1 polymer ?
#
loop_
_entity_poly.entity_id
_entity_poly.type
_entity_poly.pdbx_seq_one_letter_code
_entity_poly.pdbx_strand_id
1 'polypeptide(L)'
;MPTRLGAGAIAVATALLLSACTATNGPRIDGEPVDVDFTLPDPGLLASLGDATWSSGVMFAFDEVAELLPELAPLREQLAADDTAFGQSVTERFGLDASALVLTAGGGKQSRPLRALTDNQVLGNVLIGGFAPDAVGSAMDEVDNGALGDEDSKTSNGQTVTRDENGDVSVTLEREANAGGGGASATAKESVRYDGTYCPGPDGKFDAIVQTSRNVTGSGGAGNASYQQDIRVEAQGVLGEDAMPESMDVVVSQRTTRTDAAGTTTAVATAQGADWLDGGGSRGLEPGGNPPRKTEDSMGSSEDVKQLVTDGQSQGDAIALGLVTNLYRKWADGGCVTIETDAPVQVKPKSTTDFTIRVLRKVTHEEVRGPLHLTLAGEKEVNPTESVSTGGFHYTAGKQGTKGELAIVATSRQGGAKKTHTFTTQAVYRVTGGWGGYPVDETICGADIFSTPAWGLQLAGGGGGYAFSGATIGLSYDGGDGHILGLQGSWTLATDEDGAPTGIDANVSGMEATGAGTMYPKISPIVMQTIHFDIAPSDDASVCG
;
A
#
# COMPACT_ATOMS: atom_id res chain seq x y z
N MET A 1 -43.22 30.32 -22.54
CA MET A 1 -44.70 30.33 -22.34
C MET A 1 -45.25 29.05 -22.93
N PRO A 2 -46.21 28.31 -22.31
CA PRO A 2 -46.84 28.42 -20.97
C PRO A 2 -46.38 27.27 -20.03
N THR A 3 -46.03 27.48 -18.75
CA THR A 3 -46.82 27.70 -17.50
C THR A 3 -47.63 26.50 -16.95
N ARG A 4 -47.23 26.02 -15.75
CA ARG A 4 -48.03 25.89 -14.49
C ARG A 4 -47.14 25.20 -13.42
N LEU A 5 -46.65 25.91 -12.39
CA LEU A 5 -47.30 26.33 -11.13
C LEU A 5 -47.47 25.19 -10.10
N GLY A 6 -46.81 25.37 -8.96
CA GLY A 6 -46.97 24.56 -7.74
C GLY A 6 -45.98 24.96 -6.66
N ALA A 7 -46.05 26.20 -6.19
CA ALA A 7 -45.29 26.72 -5.06
C ALA A 7 -45.93 26.29 -3.73
N GLY A 8 -45.08 26.08 -2.72
CA GLY A 8 -45.47 25.99 -1.31
C GLY A 8 -44.29 26.45 -0.45
N ALA A 9 -44.27 27.72 -0.09
CA ALA A 9 -43.33 28.35 0.82
C ALA A 9 -44.07 28.85 2.07
N ILE A 10 -43.55 28.57 3.26
CA ILE A 10 -43.83 29.26 4.53
C ILE A 10 -42.51 29.21 5.32
N ALA A 11 -41.65 30.23 5.24
CA ALA A 11 -41.60 31.47 6.02
C ALA A 11 -40.81 31.34 7.34
N VAL A 12 -39.65 32.00 7.35
CA VAL A 12 -38.84 32.36 8.52
C VAL A 12 -39.39 33.66 9.12
N ALA A 13 -39.54 33.75 10.44
CA ALA A 13 -39.54 35.03 11.16
C ALA A 13 -39.15 34.85 12.64
N THR A 14 -38.27 35.75 13.05
CA THR A 14 -37.46 35.85 14.27
C THR A 14 -38.18 36.59 15.41
N ALA A 15 -37.73 36.36 16.66
CA ALA A 15 -37.46 37.35 17.72
C ALA A 15 -38.13 37.15 19.12
N LEU A 16 -37.28 36.78 20.10
CA LEU A 16 -37.02 37.38 21.43
C LEU A 16 -38.16 38.12 22.18
N LEU A 17 -38.40 37.73 23.46
CA LEU A 17 -38.15 38.56 24.67
C LEU A 17 -38.60 37.88 26.00
N LEU A 18 -37.59 37.53 26.81
CA LEU A 18 -37.40 37.75 28.27
C LEU A 18 -38.46 37.39 29.34
N SER A 19 -37.97 36.56 30.28
CA SER A 19 -37.87 36.78 31.74
C SER A 19 -38.71 35.89 32.68
N ALA A 20 -38.00 35.05 33.45
CA ALA A 20 -38.16 34.94 34.91
C ALA A 20 -36.89 34.32 35.52
N CYS A 21 -36.29 35.05 36.45
CA CYS A 21 -35.16 34.64 37.27
C CYS A 21 -35.58 33.65 38.36
N THR A 22 -34.76 32.64 38.63
CA THR A 22 -34.42 32.25 40.01
C THR A 22 -32.97 31.76 40.04
N ALA A 23 -32.17 32.41 40.86
CA ALA A 23 -30.84 31.98 41.25
C ALA A 23 -30.92 31.04 42.46
N THR A 24 -29.82 30.30 42.64
CA THR A 24 -29.23 29.70 43.86
C THR A 24 -29.26 28.18 44.02
N ASN A 25 -28.03 27.70 44.28
CA ASN A 25 -27.54 26.41 44.78
C ASN A 25 -26.99 25.47 43.69
N GLY A 26 -25.66 25.43 43.52
CA GLY A 26 -24.98 24.28 42.88
C GLY A 26 -25.02 23.04 43.79
N PRO A 27 -24.37 21.90 43.46
CA PRO A 27 -23.79 21.42 42.20
C PRO A 27 -24.67 20.34 41.53
N ARG A 28 -24.69 20.23 40.20
CA ARG A 28 -25.18 19.03 39.47
C ARG A 28 -24.56 18.96 38.07
N ILE A 29 -23.91 17.85 37.74
CA ILE A 29 -24.00 17.28 36.38
C ILE A 29 -24.61 15.88 36.57
N ASP A 30 -25.88 15.87 36.95
CA ASP A 30 -26.71 14.67 36.97
C ASP A 30 -27.29 14.50 35.55
N GLY A 31 -26.85 13.48 34.82
CA GLY A 31 -27.60 12.87 33.71
C GLY A 31 -27.77 13.62 32.39
N GLU A 32 -27.26 14.84 32.22
CA GLU A 32 -27.31 15.54 30.92
C GLU A 32 -26.03 15.28 30.07
N PRO A 33 -26.17 15.08 28.75
CA PRO A 33 -25.03 15.01 27.84
C PRO A 33 -24.15 16.26 27.97
N VAL A 34 -22.84 16.08 27.94
CA VAL A 34 -21.92 17.23 27.91
C VAL A 34 -21.83 17.68 26.45
N ASP A 35 -22.60 18.70 26.09
CA ASP A 35 -22.44 19.38 24.80
C ASP A 35 -21.09 20.13 24.83
N VAL A 36 -20.13 19.63 24.04
CA VAL A 36 -18.81 20.24 23.85
C VAL A 36 -18.69 20.60 22.36
N ASP A 37 -18.29 21.84 22.04
CA ASP A 37 -18.06 22.29 20.66
C ASP A 37 -16.56 22.12 20.28
N PHE A 38 -16.23 21.58 19.08
CA PHE A 38 -14.86 21.24 18.59
C PHE A 38 -14.66 21.60 17.09
N THR A 39 -13.44 21.86 16.55
CA THR A 39 -13.02 22.09 15.09
C THR A 39 -12.30 20.87 14.58
N LEU A 40 -12.03 20.85 13.29
CA LEU A 40 -10.89 20.17 12.72
C LEU A 40 -9.77 21.16 12.30
N PRO A 41 -8.52 20.69 12.13
CA PRO A 41 -7.42 21.47 11.56
C PRO A 41 -7.75 22.04 10.16
N ASP A 42 -7.02 23.07 9.73
CA ASP A 42 -7.04 23.54 8.34
C ASP A 42 -6.70 22.37 7.39
N PRO A 43 -7.49 22.08 6.33
CA PRO A 43 -7.12 21.13 5.30
C PRO A 43 -5.73 21.39 4.69
N GLY A 44 -5.26 22.65 4.70
CA GLY A 44 -3.90 23.03 4.32
C GLY A 44 -2.80 22.44 5.21
N LEU A 45 -3.08 22.14 6.49
CA LEU A 45 -2.16 21.44 7.39
C LEU A 45 -2.08 19.94 7.13
N LEU A 46 -3.12 19.36 6.51
CA LEU A 46 -3.07 17.96 6.05
C LEU A 46 -2.17 17.82 4.81
N ALA A 47 -1.98 18.89 4.04
CA ALA A 47 -1.00 18.93 2.95
C ALA A 47 0.46 18.99 3.45
N SER A 48 0.69 19.35 4.72
CA SER A 48 2.01 19.33 5.37
C SER A 48 2.32 18.04 6.13
N LEU A 49 1.53 16.97 5.95
CA LEU A 49 1.79 15.67 6.57
C LEU A 49 3.17 15.09 6.22
N GLY A 50 3.74 15.47 5.07
CA GLY A 50 5.11 15.07 4.70
C GLY A 50 6.21 15.56 5.65
N ASP A 51 5.94 16.63 6.43
CA ASP A 51 6.86 17.17 7.44
C ASP A 51 6.46 16.78 8.87
N ALA A 52 5.36 16.03 9.04
CA ALA A 52 4.86 15.66 10.36
C ALA A 52 5.73 14.55 10.96
N THR A 53 6.43 14.85 12.05
CA THR A 53 7.08 13.85 12.88
C THR A 53 6.06 13.18 13.77
N TRP A 54 6.09 11.85 13.85
CA TRP A 54 5.32 11.13 14.86
C TRP A 54 5.60 11.73 16.25
N SER A 55 4.53 11.99 17.00
CA SER A 55 4.59 12.33 18.42
C SER A 55 3.59 11.45 19.13
N SER A 56 3.99 10.90 20.26
CA SER A 56 3.10 10.04 21.01
C SER A 56 1.96 10.75 21.71
N GLY A 57 2.03 12.09 21.80
CA GLY A 57 1.19 12.89 22.69
C GLY A 57 1.66 12.90 24.14
N VAL A 58 2.74 12.22 24.54
CA VAL A 58 3.24 12.25 25.92
C VAL A 58 3.68 13.65 26.37
N MET A 59 4.14 14.48 25.42
CA MET A 59 4.51 15.86 25.72
C MET A 59 3.31 16.73 26.13
N PHE A 60 2.09 16.40 25.69
CA PHE A 60 0.87 17.04 26.18
C PHE A 60 0.67 16.75 27.68
N ALA A 61 0.71 15.46 28.04
CA ALA A 61 0.60 15.03 29.43
C ALA A 61 1.71 15.63 30.30
N PHE A 62 2.93 15.78 29.75
CA PHE A 62 4.02 16.45 30.45
C PHE A 62 3.74 17.93 30.66
N ASP A 63 3.28 18.65 29.64
CA ASP A 63 2.98 20.08 29.72
C ASP A 63 1.85 20.33 30.76
N GLU A 64 0.85 19.46 30.84
CA GLU A 64 -0.19 19.47 31.90
C GLU A 64 0.39 19.30 33.31
N VAL A 65 1.33 18.36 33.51
CA VAL A 65 1.99 18.17 34.81
C VAL A 65 2.92 19.34 35.14
N ALA A 66 3.59 19.91 34.13
CA ALA A 66 4.49 21.06 34.30
C ALA A 66 3.73 22.36 34.61
N GLU A 67 2.49 22.52 34.16
CA GLU A 67 1.63 23.63 34.59
C GLU A 67 1.31 23.55 36.09
N LEU A 68 1.11 22.33 36.61
CA LEU A 68 0.86 22.06 38.03
C LEU A 68 2.13 22.09 38.88
N LEU A 69 3.28 21.77 38.28
CA LEU A 69 4.61 21.79 38.89
C LEU A 69 5.62 22.53 37.98
N PRO A 70 5.68 23.87 38.03
CA PRO A 70 6.52 24.67 37.11
C PRO A 70 8.02 24.35 37.16
N GLU A 71 8.51 23.77 38.25
CA GLU A 71 9.88 23.29 38.41
C GLU A 71 10.26 22.20 37.38
N LEU A 72 9.29 21.55 36.77
CA LEU A 72 9.50 20.54 35.74
C LEU A 72 9.77 21.16 34.36
N ALA A 73 9.40 22.42 34.10
CA ALA A 73 9.54 23.04 32.79
C ALA A 73 10.95 22.91 32.15
N PRO A 74 12.08 22.99 32.90
CA PRO A 74 13.42 22.75 32.34
C PRO A 74 13.66 21.32 31.84
N LEU A 75 12.89 20.33 32.31
CA LEU A 75 13.00 18.92 31.90
C LEU A 75 12.32 18.63 30.56
N ARG A 76 11.53 19.59 30.04
CA ARG A 76 10.73 19.43 28.82
C ARG A 76 11.56 19.04 27.60
N GLU A 77 12.71 19.69 27.41
CA GLU A 77 13.58 19.46 26.25
C GLU A 77 14.15 18.02 26.25
N GLN A 78 14.50 17.51 27.43
CA GLN A 78 14.98 16.13 27.58
C GLN A 78 13.92 15.12 27.16
N LEU A 79 12.69 15.26 27.66
CA LEU A 79 11.59 14.34 27.31
C LEU A 79 11.14 14.49 25.86
N ALA A 80 11.17 15.70 25.31
CA ALA A 80 10.83 15.95 23.90
C ALA A 80 11.84 15.31 22.94
N ALA A 81 13.13 15.35 23.27
CA ALA A 81 14.16 14.67 22.49
C ALA A 81 13.96 13.15 22.50
N ASP A 82 13.66 12.58 23.68
CA ASP A 82 13.36 11.16 23.80
C ASP A 82 12.06 10.79 23.04
N ASP A 83 11.05 11.66 23.02
CA ASP A 83 9.79 11.43 22.29
C ASP A 83 9.99 11.42 20.78
N THR A 84 10.79 12.38 20.30
CA THR A 84 11.16 12.47 18.89
C THR A 84 11.95 11.23 18.45
N ALA A 85 12.91 10.78 19.27
CA ALA A 85 13.70 9.58 19.00
C ALA A 85 12.84 8.32 18.97
N PHE A 86 11.86 8.22 19.87
CA PHE A 86 10.90 7.12 19.86
C PHE A 86 10.06 7.13 18.58
N GLY A 87 9.53 8.28 18.18
CA GLY A 87 8.76 8.41 16.94
C GLY A 87 9.53 8.07 15.68
N GLN A 88 10.79 8.49 15.59
CA GLN A 88 11.69 8.08 14.52
C GLN A 88 11.86 6.56 14.51
N SER A 89 12.10 5.94 15.66
CA SER A 89 12.26 4.49 15.76
C SER A 89 11.02 3.70 15.38
N VAL A 90 9.82 4.22 15.68
CA VAL A 90 8.54 3.61 15.26
C VAL A 90 8.37 3.73 13.75
N THR A 91 8.62 4.92 13.19
CA THR A 91 8.48 5.20 11.76
C THR A 91 9.44 4.34 10.92
N GLU A 92 10.73 4.29 11.31
CA GLU A 92 11.74 3.46 10.65
C GLU A 92 11.40 1.96 10.71
N ARG A 93 10.92 1.48 11.86
CA ARG A 93 10.67 0.05 12.09
C ARG A 93 9.55 -0.50 11.23
N PHE A 94 8.49 0.26 11.05
CA PHE A 94 7.35 -0.14 10.24
C PHE A 94 7.51 0.26 8.76
N GLY A 95 8.68 0.81 8.38
CA GLY A 95 8.91 1.31 7.02
C GLY A 95 7.91 2.38 6.60
N LEU A 96 7.42 3.13 7.59
CA LEU A 96 6.34 4.08 7.39
C LEU A 96 6.90 5.32 6.71
N ASP A 97 6.35 5.62 5.55
CA ASP A 97 6.56 6.92 4.94
C ASP A 97 5.43 7.84 5.40
N ALA A 98 5.73 8.76 6.32
CA ALA A 98 4.78 9.77 6.79
C ALA A 98 4.21 10.60 5.63
N SER A 99 4.94 10.72 4.51
CA SER A 99 4.46 11.38 3.30
C SER A 99 3.49 10.54 2.46
N ALA A 100 3.48 9.21 2.66
CA ALA A 100 2.55 8.29 2.02
C ALA A 100 1.17 8.22 2.71
N LEU A 101 1.02 8.87 3.87
CA LEU A 101 -0.28 9.12 4.49
C LEU A 101 -1.03 10.19 3.68
N VAL A 102 -1.68 9.73 2.63
CA VAL A 102 -2.60 10.57 1.86
C VAL A 102 -3.94 10.57 2.58
N LEU A 103 -4.21 11.60 3.39
CA LEU A 103 -5.59 11.94 3.69
C LEU A 103 -6.21 12.43 2.38
N THR A 104 -6.90 11.54 1.66
CA THR A 104 -7.77 11.93 0.55
C THR A 104 -8.97 12.65 1.15
N ALA A 105 -8.78 13.92 1.53
CA ALA A 105 -9.85 14.82 1.95
C ALA A 105 -10.72 15.14 0.72
N GLY A 106 -11.55 14.18 0.31
CA GLY A 106 -12.51 14.35 -0.75
C GLY A 106 -13.60 15.33 -0.33
N GLY A 107 -13.47 16.61 -0.71
CA GLY A 107 -14.57 17.54 -1.05
C GLY A 107 -15.73 17.77 -0.07
N GLY A 108 -15.72 17.25 1.15
CA GLY A 108 -16.78 17.42 2.14
C GLY A 108 -16.62 18.74 2.90
N LYS A 109 -17.70 19.54 3.00
CA LYS A 109 -17.71 20.73 3.87
C LYS A 109 -17.58 20.30 5.34
N GLN A 110 -16.42 20.55 5.95
CA GLN A 110 -16.17 20.36 7.38
C GLN A 110 -16.44 21.68 8.14
N SER A 111 -17.11 21.63 9.29
CA SER A 111 -17.61 22.83 10.00
C SER A 111 -17.17 22.92 11.48
N ARG A 112 -16.20 23.84 11.78
CA ARG A 112 -15.94 24.62 13.06
C ARG A 112 -15.53 23.81 14.33
N PRO A 113 -15.08 24.36 15.54
CA PRO A 113 -13.84 25.05 16.12
C PRO A 113 -13.01 24.35 17.33
N LEU A 114 -11.67 24.04 17.31
CA LEU A 114 -10.71 23.15 18.05
C LEU A 114 -9.55 24.08 18.36
N ARG A 115 -9.70 24.82 19.44
CA ARG A 115 -8.65 25.64 20.00
C ARG A 115 -8.22 24.95 21.28
N ALA A 116 -7.13 24.18 21.23
CA ALA A 116 -6.23 23.97 22.36
C ALA A 116 -5.05 23.04 22.02
N LEU A 117 -5.24 22.04 21.15
CA LEU A 117 -4.16 21.14 20.77
C LEU A 117 -3.22 21.83 19.77
N THR A 118 -1.93 21.90 20.10
CA THR A 118 -0.91 22.33 19.14
C THR A 118 -1.00 21.44 17.89
N ASP A 119 -0.87 22.03 16.69
CA ASP A 119 -1.10 21.33 15.41
C ASP A 119 -0.34 19.99 15.31
N ASN A 120 0.85 19.90 15.92
CA ASN A 120 1.67 18.68 15.94
C ASN A 120 1.07 17.53 16.77
N GLN A 121 0.28 17.79 17.82
CA GLN A 121 -0.31 16.75 18.67
C GLN A 121 -1.52 16.09 18.01
N VAL A 122 -2.35 16.88 17.32
CA VAL A 122 -3.45 16.34 16.51
C VAL A 122 -2.89 15.50 15.38
N LEU A 123 -1.89 16.02 14.66
CA LEU A 123 -1.21 15.28 13.61
C LEU A 123 -0.57 13.99 14.15
N GLY A 124 0.11 14.03 15.29
CA GLY A 124 0.67 12.83 15.95
C GLY A 124 -0.38 11.76 16.23
N ASN A 125 -1.56 12.15 16.73
CA ASN A 125 -2.67 11.22 16.96
C ASN A 125 -3.27 10.65 15.66
N VAL A 126 -3.37 11.45 14.60
CA VAL A 126 -3.73 10.96 13.26
C VAL A 126 -2.70 9.94 12.76
N LEU A 127 -1.42 10.18 12.98
CA LEU A 127 -0.35 9.24 12.63
C LEU A 127 -0.47 7.94 13.44
N ILE A 128 -0.69 8.02 14.76
CA ILE A 128 -0.92 6.84 15.62
C ILE A 128 -2.06 5.98 15.07
N GLY A 129 -3.22 6.57 14.78
CA GLY A 129 -4.34 5.84 14.18
C GLY A 129 -3.98 5.29 12.80
N GLY A 130 -3.35 6.10 11.96
CA GLY A 130 -3.01 5.75 10.59
C GLY A 130 -1.95 4.66 10.44
N PHE A 131 -1.12 4.48 11.45
CA PHE A 131 -0.10 3.43 11.47
C PHE A 131 -0.65 2.06 11.85
N ALA A 132 -1.82 1.97 12.49
CA ALA A 132 -2.35 0.70 12.94
C ALA A 132 -2.46 -0.36 11.82
N PRO A 133 -3.00 -0.05 10.61
CA PRO A 133 -3.15 -1.03 9.53
C PRO A 133 -1.81 -1.53 8.95
N ASP A 134 -0.80 -0.66 8.92
CA ASP A 134 0.56 -0.97 8.46
C ASP A 134 1.35 -1.73 9.53
N ALA A 135 1.28 -1.31 10.79
CA ALA A 135 1.95 -1.98 11.91
C ALA A 135 1.48 -3.43 12.07
N VAL A 136 0.17 -3.64 11.99
CA VAL A 136 -0.43 -4.98 11.97
C VAL A 136 -0.05 -5.71 10.68
N GLY A 137 -0.03 -5.03 9.53
CA GLY A 137 0.42 -5.61 8.25
C GLY A 137 1.85 -6.15 8.28
N SER A 138 2.82 -5.36 8.74
CA SER A 138 4.21 -5.79 8.87
C SER A 138 4.36 -6.93 9.88
N ALA A 139 3.58 -6.90 10.96
CA ALA A 139 3.56 -7.99 11.92
C ALA A 139 2.98 -9.28 11.31
N MET A 140 1.96 -9.19 10.45
CA MET A 140 1.45 -10.32 9.67
C MET A 140 2.52 -10.87 8.72
N ASP A 141 3.27 -10.00 8.03
CA ASP A 141 4.37 -10.45 7.16
C ASP A 141 5.48 -11.18 7.96
N GLU A 142 5.77 -10.78 9.21
CA GLU A 142 6.67 -11.52 10.09
C GLU A 142 6.12 -12.90 10.49
N VAL A 143 4.82 -12.99 10.77
CA VAL A 143 4.12 -14.26 11.04
C VAL A 143 4.22 -15.19 9.83
N ASP A 144 3.93 -14.69 8.63
CA ASP A 144 3.94 -15.47 7.38
C ASP A 144 5.34 -16.02 7.05
N ASN A 145 6.40 -15.30 7.44
CA ASN A 145 7.78 -15.77 7.33
C ASN A 145 8.17 -16.83 8.38
N GLY A 146 7.21 -17.28 9.19
CA GLY A 146 7.38 -18.33 10.21
C GLY A 146 8.07 -17.85 11.49
N ALA A 147 8.12 -16.52 11.74
CA ALA A 147 8.77 -15.98 12.93
C ALA A 147 7.90 -16.05 14.19
N LEU A 148 6.60 -16.33 14.05
CA LEU A 148 5.59 -16.42 15.11
C LEU A 148 4.60 -17.55 14.79
N GLY A 149 4.49 -18.55 15.66
CA GLY A 149 3.44 -19.57 15.62
C GLY A 149 2.09 -19.05 16.13
N ASP A 150 1.11 -19.96 16.21
CA ASP A 150 -0.19 -19.67 16.82
C ASP A 150 -0.02 -19.51 18.35
N GLU A 151 -0.71 -18.53 18.95
CA GLU A 151 -0.56 -18.15 20.37
C GLU A 151 0.84 -17.65 20.80
N ASP A 152 1.72 -17.36 19.85
CA ASP A 152 3.06 -16.84 20.15
C ASP A 152 3.06 -15.32 20.38
N SER A 153 3.98 -14.90 21.24
CA SER A 153 4.30 -13.49 21.47
C SER A 153 5.80 -13.25 21.38
N LYS A 154 6.20 -12.18 20.70
CA LYS A 154 7.60 -11.79 20.51
C LYS A 154 7.77 -10.33 20.90
N THR A 155 8.62 -10.10 21.89
CA THR A 155 9.00 -8.75 22.33
C THR A 155 10.40 -8.41 21.85
N SER A 156 10.54 -7.26 21.19
CA SER A 156 11.83 -6.70 20.77
C SER A 156 11.79 -5.18 20.82
N ASN A 157 12.77 -4.55 21.49
CA ASN A 157 12.96 -3.10 21.52
C ASN A 157 11.67 -2.31 21.82
N GLY A 158 10.96 -2.68 22.90
CA GLY A 158 9.72 -2.01 23.32
C GLY A 158 8.49 -2.29 22.45
N GLN A 159 8.57 -3.22 21.50
CA GLN A 159 7.42 -3.70 20.73
C GLN A 159 7.14 -5.14 21.10
N THR A 160 5.88 -5.46 21.34
CA THR A 160 5.37 -6.82 21.51
C THR A 160 4.38 -7.11 20.41
N VAL A 161 4.67 -8.12 19.59
CA VAL A 161 3.74 -8.66 18.61
C VAL A 161 3.17 -9.95 19.17
N THR A 162 1.85 -10.09 19.18
CA THR A 162 1.18 -11.31 19.63
C THR A 162 0.21 -11.76 18.56
N ARG A 163 0.18 -13.06 18.28
CA ARG A 163 -0.82 -13.69 17.42
C ARG A 163 -1.72 -14.56 18.29
N ASP A 164 -3.03 -14.37 18.21
CA ASP A 164 -3.97 -15.18 18.98
C ASP A 164 -4.35 -16.50 18.26
N GLU A 165 -5.22 -17.29 18.88
CA GLU A 165 -5.73 -18.56 18.34
C GLU A 165 -6.56 -18.39 17.05
N ASN A 166 -7.11 -17.20 16.82
CA ASN A 166 -7.89 -16.87 15.62
C ASN A 166 -7.00 -16.36 14.48
N GLY A 167 -5.70 -16.18 14.76
CA GLY A 167 -4.74 -15.59 13.84
C GLY A 167 -4.79 -14.07 13.81
N ASP A 168 -5.51 -13.44 14.73
CA ASP A 168 -5.51 -11.98 14.89
C ASP A 168 -4.17 -11.54 15.48
N VAL A 169 -3.65 -10.43 14.97
CA VAL A 169 -2.34 -9.91 15.32
C VAL A 169 -2.51 -8.63 16.11
N SER A 170 -1.98 -8.62 17.33
CA SER A 170 -1.89 -7.42 18.15
C SER A 170 -0.44 -6.93 18.22
N VAL A 171 -0.27 -5.62 18.18
CA VAL A 171 1.02 -4.94 18.25
C VAL A 171 0.96 -3.91 19.37
N THR A 172 1.78 -4.10 20.39
CA THR A 172 1.92 -3.15 21.51
C THR A 172 3.30 -2.49 21.43
N LEU A 173 3.34 -1.17 21.47
CA LEU A 173 4.52 -0.34 21.58
C LEU A 173 4.53 0.26 22.99
N GLU A 174 5.61 0.12 23.74
CA GLU A 174 5.74 0.65 25.11
C GLU A 174 7.05 1.39 25.27
N ARG A 175 6.99 2.50 26.00
CA ARG A 175 8.14 3.33 26.35
C ARG A 175 8.01 3.87 27.76
N GLU A 176 9.16 3.97 28.43
CA GLU A 176 9.32 4.71 29.67
C GLU A 176 10.53 5.64 29.56
N ALA A 177 10.31 6.94 29.83
CA ALA A 177 11.32 7.97 29.84
C ALA A 177 11.38 8.64 31.22
N ASN A 178 12.59 9.00 31.64
CA ASN A 178 12.83 9.62 32.94
C ASN A 178 13.71 10.86 32.76
N ALA A 179 13.31 11.98 33.34
CA ALA A 179 14.06 13.22 33.35
C ALA A 179 14.23 13.73 34.78
N GLY A 180 15.35 14.39 35.07
CA GLY A 180 15.64 14.90 36.40
C GLY A 180 16.71 15.98 36.41
N GLY A 181 16.53 16.97 37.28
CA GLY A 181 17.42 18.12 37.38
C GLY A 181 16.93 19.14 38.40
N GLY A 182 17.85 19.83 39.08
CA GLY A 182 17.50 20.92 39.99
C GLY A 182 16.62 20.54 41.19
N GLY A 183 16.56 19.25 41.56
CA GLY A 183 15.68 18.75 42.63
C GLY A 183 14.28 18.34 42.18
N ALA A 184 13.96 18.49 40.89
CA ALA A 184 12.72 18.01 40.29
C ALA A 184 12.98 16.75 39.44
N SER A 185 11.96 15.90 39.30
CA SER A 185 12.00 14.70 38.44
C SER A 185 10.66 14.45 37.76
N ALA A 186 10.69 13.93 36.54
CA ALA A 186 9.51 13.47 35.82
C ALA A 186 9.74 12.07 35.24
N THR A 187 8.73 11.21 35.35
CA THR A 187 8.66 9.92 34.67
C THR A 187 7.48 9.97 33.72
N ALA A 188 7.71 9.59 32.47
CA ALA A 188 6.72 9.53 31.42
C ALA A 188 6.65 8.09 30.89
N LYS A 189 5.49 7.46 31.00
CA LYS A 189 5.19 6.14 30.45
C LYS A 189 4.16 6.28 29.36
N GLU A 190 4.33 5.49 28.32
CA GLU A 190 3.51 5.55 27.14
C GLU A 190 3.35 4.15 26.57
N SER A 191 2.13 3.81 26.15
CA SER A 191 1.88 2.63 25.34
C SER A 191 0.91 2.91 24.22
N VAL A 192 1.17 2.35 23.04
CA VAL A 192 0.23 2.30 21.92
C VAL A 192 -0.03 0.83 21.59
N ARG A 193 -1.28 0.40 21.60
CA ARG A 193 -1.68 -0.97 21.25
C ARG A 193 -2.63 -0.95 20.06
N TYR A 194 -2.30 -1.73 19.05
CA TYR A 194 -3.13 -2.04 17.90
C TYR A 194 -3.64 -3.47 18.08
N ASP A 195 -4.95 -3.68 18.00
CA ASP A 195 -5.60 -4.96 18.28
C ASP A 195 -6.83 -5.18 17.39
N GLY A 196 -7.27 -6.43 17.27
CA GLY A 196 -8.45 -6.83 16.50
C GLY A 196 -8.18 -7.37 15.09
N THR A 197 -9.26 -7.70 14.38
CA THR A 197 -9.28 -8.23 13.01
C THR A 197 -9.25 -7.11 11.96
N TYR A 198 -8.04 -6.65 11.59
CA TYR A 198 -7.86 -5.62 10.53
C TYR A 198 -8.15 -6.15 9.12
N CYS A 199 -8.01 -7.45 8.89
CA CYS A 199 -8.30 -8.09 7.61
C CYS A 199 -9.56 -8.94 7.72
N PRO A 200 -10.68 -8.52 7.10
CA PRO A 200 -11.95 -9.16 7.34
C PRO A 200 -11.97 -10.66 7.03
N GLY A 201 -12.82 -11.39 7.77
CA GLY A 201 -13.13 -12.79 7.52
C GLY A 201 -14.03 -12.99 6.29
N PRO A 202 -14.40 -14.25 5.95
CA PRO A 202 -15.30 -14.54 4.83
C PRO A 202 -16.68 -13.87 4.91
N ASP A 203 -17.12 -13.50 6.10
CA ASP A 203 -18.38 -12.77 6.32
C ASP A 203 -18.23 -11.25 6.20
N GLY A 204 -17.01 -10.76 5.94
CA GLY A 204 -16.69 -9.35 5.80
C GLY A 204 -16.55 -8.62 7.13
N LYS A 205 -16.66 -9.29 8.27
CA LYS A 205 -16.55 -8.63 9.57
C LYS A 205 -15.11 -8.22 9.87
N PHE A 206 -14.96 -7.02 10.40
CA PHE A 206 -13.71 -6.49 10.92
C PHE A 206 -13.95 -5.82 12.27
N ASP A 207 -12.88 -5.75 13.06
CA ASP A 207 -12.79 -4.96 14.29
C ASP A 207 -11.35 -4.44 14.39
N ALA A 208 -11.17 -3.13 14.45
CA ALA A 208 -9.87 -2.51 14.51
C ALA A 208 -9.82 -1.59 15.73
N ILE A 209 -8.95 -1.93 16.67
CA ILE A 209 -8.82 -1.26 17.95
C ILE A 209 -7.45 -0.58 18.02
N VAL A 210 -7.46 0.69 18.41
CA VAL A 210 -6.27 1.46 18.77
C VAL A 210 -6.42 1.95 20.20
N GLN A 211 -5.47 1.63 21.06
CA GLN A 211 -5.43 2.07 22.45
C GLN A 211 -4.15 2.84 22.70
N THR A 212 -4.26 4.02 23.30
CA THR A 212 -3.11 4.78 23.77
C THR A 212 -3.23 4.96 25.28
N SER A 213 -2.16 4.69 26.02
CA SER A 213 -2.03 5.03 27.43
C SER A 213 -0.86 6.00 27.58
N ARG A 214 -1.08 7.10 28.29
CA ARG A 214 -0.08 8.12 28.58
C ARG A 214 -0.13 8.40 30.06
N ASN A 215 1.00 8.28 30.73
CA ASN A 215 1.10 8.54 32.16
C ASN A 215 2.36 9.34 32.44
N VAL A 216 2.19 10.56 32.94
CA VAL A 216 3.29 11.40 33.42
C VAL A 216 3.13 11.63 34.91
N THR A 217 4.19 11.34 35.66
CA THR A 217 4.30 11.66 37.09
C THR A 217 5.48 12.58 37.32
N GLY A 218 5.26 13.70 37.98
CA GLY A 218 6.27 14.69 38.32
C GLY A 218 6.41 14.89 39.82
N SER A 219 7.62 15.15 40.28
CA SER A 219 7.96 15.49 41.66
C SER A 219 8.82 16.75 41.70
N GLY A 220 8.56 17.62 42.67
CA GLY A 220 9.34 18.83 42.93
C GLY A 220 9.17 19.35 44.36
N GLY A 221 9.69 20.54 44.65
CA GLY A 221 9.66 21.16 45.99
C GLY A 221 8.25 21.38 46.54
N ALA A 222 7.26 21.55 45.66
CA ALA A 222 5.86 21.75 46.02
C ALA A 222 5.05 20.46 46.24
N GLY A 223 5.59 19.28 45.88
CA GLY A 223 4.89 18.00 45.98
C GLY A 223 4.98 17.15 44.71
N ASN A 224 3.96 16.31 44.49
CA ASN A 224 3.84 15.43 43.33
C ASN A 224 2.60 15.77 42.52
N ALA A 225 2.71 15.81 41.20
CA ALA A 225 1.58 15.94 40.30
C ALA A 225 1.61 14.81 39.26
N SER A 226 0.45 14.44 38.71
CA SER A 226 0.35 13.37 37.72
C SER A 226 -0.75 13.62 36.72
N TYR A 227 -0.55 13.13 35.51
CA TYR A 227 -1.53 13.11 34.44
C TYR A 227 -1.54 11.71 33.80
N GLN A 228 -2.70 11.04 33.85
CA GLN A 228 -2.93 9.77 33.19
C GLN A 228 -4.07 9.93 32.18
N GLN A 229 -3.88 9.43 30.98
CA GLN A 229 -4.89 9.42 29.92
C GLN A 229 -4.83 8.11 29.16
N ASP A 230 -5.99 7.45 29.11
CA ASP A 230 -6.23 6.26 28.32
C ASP A 230 -7.28 6.60 27.26
N ILE A 231 -6.96 6.41 25.99
CA ILE A 231 -7.89 6.59 24.86
C ILE A 231 -7.97 5.27 24.13
N ARG A 232 -9.18 4.81 23.83
CA ARG A 232 -9.46 3.64 23.01
C ARG A 232 -10.39 4.04 21.89
N VAL A 233 -9.95 3.79 20.66
CA VAL A 233 -10.75 3.89 19.45
C VAL A 233 -10.99 2.49 18.93
N GLU A 234 -12.24 2.17 18.61
CA GLU A 234 -12.67 0.89 18.06
C GLU A 234 -13.51 1.16 16.82
N ALA A 235 -13.08 0.61 15.68
CA ALA A 235 -13.80 0.67 14.41
C ALA A 235 -14.22 -0.74 14.03
N GLN A 236 -15.52 -1.02 14.07
CA GLN A 236 -16.08 -2.33 13.76
C GLN A 236 -17.13 -2.24 12.66
N GLY A 237 -17.29 -3.29 11.88
CA GLY A 237 -18.25 -3.25 10.79
C GLY A 237 -18.21 -4.45 9.86
N VAL A 238 -18.73 -4.23 8.66
CA VAL A 238 -18.79 -5.23 7.59
C VAL A 238 -18.30 -4.61 6.30
N LEU A 239 -17.34 -5.26 5.65
CA LEU A 239 -16.87 -4.95 4.32
C LEU A 239 -17.77 -5.60 3.26
N GLY A 240 -18.11 -4.85 2.22
CA GLY A 240 -18.86 -5.29 1.05
C GLY A 240 -17.98 -5.92 -0.04
N GLU A 241 -18.62 -6.35 -1.12
CA GLU A 241 -17.97 -7.03 -2.25
C GLU A 241 -17.03 -6.14 -3.06
N ASP A 242 -17.17 -4.82 -2.94
CA ASP A 242 -16.32 -3.81 -3.58
C ASP A 242 -15.08 -3.44 -2.73
N ALA A 243 -14.85 -4.18 -1.65
CA ALA A 243 -13.83 -3.89 -0.64
C ALA A 243 -14.01 -2.51 0.04
N MET A 244 -15.24 -2.01 0.08
CA MET A 244 -15.65 -0.84 0.86
C MET A 244 -16.59 -1.25 2.00
N PRO A 245 -16.60 -0.55 3.15
CA PRO A 245 -17.49 -0.86 4.25
C PRO A 245 -18.96 -0.66 3.86
N GLU A 246 -19.79 -1.69 4.08
CA GLU A 246 -21.27 -1.63 4.04
C GLU A 246 -21.82 -1.02 5.33
N SER A 247 -21.13 -1.24 6.44
CA SER A 247 -21.40 -0.64 7.75
C SER A 247 -20.09 -0.41 8.48
N MET A 248 -19.99 0.68 9.25
CA MET A 248 -18.83 0.93 10.11
C MET A 248 -19.26 1.79 11.30
N ASP A 249 -19.20 1.22 12.49
CA ASP A 249 -19.38 1.92 13.74
C ASP A 249 -18.01 2.24 14.33
N VAL A 250 -17.81 3.50 14.71
CA VAL A 250 -16.59 3.97 15.38
C VAL A 250 -16.95 4.43 16.79
N VAL A 251 -16.31 3.82 17.78
CA VAL A 251 -16.46 4.16 19.19
C VAL A 251 -15.14 4.71 19.71
N VAL A 252 -15.18 5.93 20.21
CA VAL A 252 -14.09 6.58 20.94
C VAL A 252 -14.45 6.56 22.41
N SER A 253 -13.56 6.02 23.23
CA SER A 253 -13.67 6.04 24.69
C SER A 253 -12.41 6.61 25.29
N GLN A 254 -12.56 7.35 26.39
CA GLN A 254 -11.45 7.94 27.11
C GLN A 254 -11.62 7.80 28.61
N ARG A 255 -10.50 7.75 29.32
CA ARG A 255 -10.39 7.88 30.77
C ARG A 255 -9.18 8.77 31.06
N THR A 256 -9.43 9.91 31.70
CA THR A 256 -8.37 10.88 32.01
C THR A 256 -8.41 11.23 33.50
N THR A 257 -7.25 11.21 34.15
CA THR A 257 -7.08 11.55 35.56
C THR A 257 -5.90 12.52 35.72
N ARG A 258 -6.15 13.65 36.38
CA ARG A 258 -5.15 14.67 36.69
C ARG A 258 -5.11 14.89 38.19
N THR A 259 -3.94 14.83 38.80
CA THR A 259 -3.72 15.09 40.23
C THR A 259 -2.71 16.21 40.40
N ASP A 260 -3.06 17.25 41.15
CA ASP A 260 -2.19 18.39 41.42
C ASP A 260 -1.22 18.16 42.58
N ALA A 261 -0.30 19.11 42.79
CA ALA A 261 0.70 19.07 43.86
C ALA A 261 0.10 19.02 45.28
N ALA A 262 -1.15 19.47 45.45
CA ALA A 262 -1.88 19.43 46.71
C ALA A 262 -2.61 18.09 46.94
N GLY A 263 -2.59 17.19 45.95
CA GLY A 263 -3.28 15.91 45.98
C GLY A 263 -4.75 15.99 45.56
N THR A 264 -5.19 17.10 44.98
CA THR A 264 -6.54 17.24 44.42
C THR A 264 -6.61 16.50 43.09
N THR A 265 -7.59 15.61 42.94
CA THR A 265 -7.78 14.83 41.72
C THR A 265 -9.01 15.31 40.93
N THR A 266 -8.80 15.54 39.63
CA THR A 266 -9.85 15.69 38.62
C THR A 266 -9.83 14.44 37.74
N ALA A 267 -10.99 13.84 37.49
CA ALA A 267 -11.09 12.63 36.69
C ALA A 267 -12.35 12.62 35.83
N VAL A 268 -12.25 12.06 34.63
CA VAL A 268 -13.39 11.87 33.73
C VAL A 268 -13.24 10.60 32.90
N ALA A 269 -14.36 9.95 32.61
CA ALA A 269 -14.44 8.88 31.64
C ALA A 269 -15.64 9.12 30.72
N THR A 270 -15.43 9.06 29.41
CA THR A 270 -16.49 9.23 28.41
C THR A 270 -16.40 8.20 27.29
N ALA A 271 -17.51 8.00 26.59
CA ALA A 271 -17.58 7.29 25.33
C ALA A 271 -18.50 8.02 24.34
N GLN A 272 -18.13 7.97 23.07
CA GLN A 272 -18.87 8.51 21.95
C GLN A 272 -18.82 7.47 20.82
N GLY A 273 -19.96 7.11 20.25
CA GLY A 273 -20.03 6.10 19.19
C GLY A 273 -20.90 6.56 18.05
N ALA A 274 -20.46 6.35 16.82
CA ALA A 274 -21.16 6.84 15.63
C ALA A 274 -21.05 5.89 14.45
N ASP A 275 -22.12 5.83 13.65
CA ASP A 275 -22.08 5.25 12.31
C ASP A 275 -21.28 6.21 11.41
N TRP A 276 -20.13 5.73 10.93
CA TRP A 276 -19.20 6.50 10.10
C TRP A 276 -19.76 6.76 8.70
N LEU A 277 -20.66 5.92 8.20
CA LEU A 277 -21.17 5.98 6.83
C LEU A 277 -22.43 6.86 6.71
N ASP A 278 -23.36 6.76 7.66
CA ASP A 278 -24.68 7.41 7.57
C ASP A 278 -24.65 8.95 7.75
N GLY A 279 -23.52 9.51 8.19
CA GLY A 279 -23.32 10.94 8.43
C GLY A 279 -22.51 11.70 7.37
N GLY A 280 -21.93 11.01 6.37
CA GLY A 280 -20.92 11.59 5.48
C GLY A 280 -19.52 11.64 6.07
N GLY A 281 -19.10 10.59 6.79
CA GLY A 281 -17.78 10.45 7.42
C GLY A 281 -17.76 10.88 8.89
N SER A 282 -16.69 11.56 9.31
CA SER A 282 -16.41 12.03 10.68
C SER A 282 -17.52 12.89 11.32
N ARG A 283 -18.55 13.27 10.56
CA ARG A 283 -19.73 13.98 11.06
C ARG A 283 -20.50 13.20 12.12
N GLY A 284 -20.42 11.88 12.13
CA GLY A 284 -21.01 11.05 13.17
C GLY A 284 -20.38 11.27 14.56
N LEU A 285 -19.08 11.57 14.58
CA LEU A 285 -18.34 11.95 15.80
C LEU A 285 -18.44 13.45 16.10
N GLU A 286 -19.25 14.23 15.35
CA GLU A 286 -19.49 15.63 15.70
C GLU A 286 -20.26 15.72 17.03
N PRO A 287 -19.67 16.35 18.06
CA PRO A 287 -20.27 16.31 19.39
C PRO A 287 -21.55 17.16 19.51
N GLY A 288 -21.79 18.08 18.56
CA GLY A 288 -23.07 18.80 18.45
C GLY A 288 -24.22 17.95 17.87
N GLY A 289 -23.92 16.83 17.21
CA GLY A 289 -24.92 15.86 16.75
C GLY A 289 -25.05 14.65 17.67
N ASN A 290 -23.93 14.24 18.29
CA ASN A 290 -23.85 13.07 19.15
C ASN A 290 -22.78 13.27 20.24
N PRO A 291 -23.08 13.98 21.34
CA PRO A 291 -22.09 14.38 22.33
C PRO A 291 -21.51 13.17 23.10
N PRO A 292 -20.25 13.25 23.56
CA PRO A 292 -19.66 12.23 24.40
C PRO A 292 -20.46 12.07 25.69
N ARG A 293 -20.73 10.81 26.05
CA ARG A 293 -21.49 10.46 27.24
C ARG A 293 -20.55 9.98 28.32
N LYS A 294 -20.81 10.39 29.55
CA LYS A 294 -20.06 9.88 30.71
C LYS A 294 -20.28 8.39 30.87
N THR A 295 -19.21 7.66 31.15
CA THR A 295 -19.24 6.22 31.46
C THR A 295 -18.99 5.95 32.94
N GLU A 296 -18.37 6.91 33.64
CA GLU A 296 -18.14 6.90 35.09
C GLU A 296 -18.41 8.29 35.68
N ASP A 297 -18.62 8.35 37.00
CA ASP A 297 -18.76 9.60 37.73
C ASP A 297 -17.47 10.42 37.64
N SER A 298 -17.61 11.72 37.32
CA SER A 298 -16.48 12.64 37.20
C SER A 298 -16.08 13.21 38.56
N MET A 299 -14.80 13.50 38.75
CA MET A 299 -14.25 14.20 39.92
C MET A 299 -13.66 15.54 39.51
N GLY A 300 -13.74 16.56 40.38
CA GLY A 300 -13.17 17.89 40.14
C GLY A 300 -14.21 18.97 39.81
N SER A 301 -13.74 20.15 39.42
CA SER A 301 -14.63 21.25 39.03
C SER A 301 -15.26 21.00 37.67
N SER A 302 -16.44 21.59 37.40
CA SER A 302 -17.10 21.42 36.10
C SER A 302 -16.27 21.92 34.92
N GLU A 303 -15.45 22.96 35.12
CA GLU A 303 -14.58 23.51 34.07
C GLU A 303 -13.41 22.57 33.79
N ASP A 304 -12.75 22.06 34.83
CA ASP A 304 -11.65 21.10 34.68
C ASP A 304 -12.12 19.82 34.01
N VAL A 305 -13.28 19.29 34.42
CA VAL A 305 -13.89 18.11 33.79
C VAL A 305 -14.18 18.38 32.32
N LYS A 306 -14.73 19.56 31.98
CA LYS A 306 -15.03 19.93 30.59
C LYS A 306 -13.77 20.01 29.75
N GLN A 307 -12.70 20.59 30.28
CA GLN A 307 -11.40 20.64 29.60
C GLN A 307 -10.87 19.22 29.31
N LEU A 308 -10.81 18.35 30.34
CA LEU A 308 -10.33 16.97 30.14
C LEU A 308 -11.17 16.18 29.13
N VAL A 309 -12.50 16.39 29.12
CA VAL A 309 -13.37 15.79 28.10
C VAL A 309 -13.00 16.27 26.70
N THR A 310 -12.82 17.57 26.54
CA THR A 310 -12.49 18.20 25.25
C THR A 310 -11.14 17.69 24.73
N ASP A 311 -10.12 17.66 25.59
CA ASP A 311 -8.78 17.30 25.17
C ASP A 311 -8.68 15.83 24.77
N GLY A 312 -9.21 14.89 25.56
CA GLY A 312 -9.10 13.49 25.18
C GLY A 312 -10.09 13.04 24.10
N GLN A 313 -11.26 13.70 23.97
CA GLN A 313 -12.17 13.41 22.83
C GLN A 313 -11.55 13.86 21.51
N SER A 314 -10.97 15.06 21.45
CA SER A 314 -10.32 15.56 20.23
C SER A 314 -9.12 14.71 19.80
N GLN A 315 -8.38 14.15 20.76
CA GLN A 315 -7.30 13.20 20.47
C GLN A 315 -7.84 11.85 19.99
N GLY A 316 -8.92 11.35 20.60
CA GLY A 316 -9.58 10.12 20.15
C GLY A 316 -10.18 10.24 18.75
N ASP A 317 -10.80 11.37 18.42
CA ASP A 317 -11.31 11.65 17.07
C ASP A 317 -10.18 11.70 16.03
N ALA A 318 -9.02 12.26 16.40
CA ALA A 318 -7.84 12.28 15.55
C ALA A 318 -7.29 10.86 15.28
N ILE A 319 -7.22 10.01 16.31
CA ILE A 319 -6.86 8.59 16.17
C ILE A 319 -7.88 7.88 15.27
N ALA A 320 -9.18 8.11 15.47
CA ALA A 320 -10.24 7.52 14.64
C ALA A 320 -10.13 7.91 13.17
N LEU A 321 -9.89 9.19 12.88
CA LEU A 321 -9.69 9.66 11.51
C LEU A 321 -8.49 8.97 10.84
N GLY A 322 -7.37 8.88 11.55
CA GLY A 322 -6.17 8.19 11.07
C GLY A 322 -6.43 6.71 10.78
N LEU A 323 -7.03 6.02 11.76
CA LEU A 323 -7.37 4.60 11.67
C LEU A 323 -8.27 4.30 10.48
N VAL A 324 -9.42 4.96 10.41
CA VAL A 324 -10.42 4.67 9.38
C VAL A 324 -9.88 4.94 7.98
N THR A 325 -9.19 6.08 7.78
CA THR A 325 -8.61 6.40 6.46
C THR A 325 -7.62 5.33 5.99
N ASN A 326 -6.79 4.81 6.89
CA ASN A 326 -5.79 3.81 6.52
C ASN A 326 -6.37 2.40 6.44
N LEU A 327 -7.49 2.10 7.12
CA LEU A 327 -8.25 0.87 6.88
C LEU A 327 -8.77 0.82 5.44
N TYR A 328 -9.35 1.91 4.92
CA TYR A 328 -9.76 1.99 3.51
C TYR A 328 -8.60 1.69 2.56
N ARG A 329 -7.42 2.27 2.79
CA ARG A 329 -6.23 2.00 1.99
C ARG A 329 -5.80 0.54 2.08
N LYS A 330 -5.73 -0.02 3.30
CA LYS A 330 -5.37 -1.42 3.53
C LYS A 330 -6.32 -2.37 2.80
N TRP A 331 -7.63 -2.11 2.85
CA TRP A 331 -8.61 -2.94 2.16
C TRP A 331 -8.58 -2.75 0.65
N ALA A 332 -8.44 -1.54 0.13
CA ALA A 332 -8.52 -1.29 -1.31
C ALA A 332 -7.24 -1.68 -2.10
N ASP A 333 -6.06 -1.57 -1.47
CA ASP A 333 -4.77 -1.61 -2.17
C ASP A 333 -3.92 -2.85 -1.84
N GLY A 334 -4.55 -3.99 -1.52
CA GLY A 334 -3.85 -5.27 -1.37
C GLY A 334 -3.21 -5.48 0.01
N GLY A 335 -3.71 -4.79 1.04
CA GLY A 335 -3.23 -4.97 2.42
C GLY A 335 -3.71 -6.26 3.07
N CYS A 336 -4.78 -6.88 2.56
CA CYS A 336 -5.35 -8.13 3.10
C CYS A 336 -5.38 -9.29 2.12
N VAL A 337 -5.43 -8.99 0.82
CA VAL A 337 -5.48 -9.98 -0.26
C VAL A 337 -4.37 -9.69 -1.28
N THR A 338 -3.92 -10.73 -1.97
CA THR A 338 -2.89 -10.65 -3.00
C THR A 338 -3.37 -11.33 -4.29
N ILE A 339 -2.84 -10.89 -5.43
CA ILE A 339 -3.13 -11.47 -6.74
C ILE A 339 -1.90 -12.24 -7.23
N GLU A 340 -2.08 -13.54 -7.41
CA GLU A 340 -1.15 -14.41 -8.11
C GLU A 340 -1.60 -14.62 -9.55
N THR A 341 -0.65 -14.64 -10.48
CA THR A 341 -0.91 -14.89 -11.89
C THR A 341 0.28 -15.60 -12.52
N ASP A 342 0.02 -16.57 -13.39
CA ASP A 342 1.02 -17.27 -14.21
C ASP A 342 1.13 -16.65 -15.62
N ALA A 343 0.57 -15.44 -15.82
CA ALA A 343 0.67 -14.71 -17.07
C ALA A 343 2.15 -14.57 -17.50
N PRO A 344 2.49 -14.97 -18.75
CA PRO A 344 3.88 -14.92 -19.19
C PRO A 344 4.31 -13.47 -19.46
N VAL A 345 5.62 -13.20 -19.32
CA VAL A 345 6.21 -11.87 -19.62
C VAL A 345 6.48 -11.72 -21.13
N GLN A 346 6.50 -12.83 -21.88
CA GLN A 346 6.63 -12.84 -23.34
C GLN A 346 5.57 -13.74 -23.98
N VAL A 347 4.99 -13.28 -25.08
CA VAL A 347 4.00 -14.02 -25.87
C VAL A 347 4.39 -14.03 -27.34
N LYS A 348 4.05 -15.08 -28.09
CA LYS A 348 4.39 -15.19 -29.51
C LYS A 348 3.44 -14.30 -30.34
N PRO A 349 3.86 -13.73 -31.48
CA PRO A 349 2.97 -12.96 -32.35
C PRO A 349 1.72 -13.76 -32.72
N LYS A 350 0.54 -13.12 -32.66
CA LYS A 350 -0.77 -13.73 -32.95
C LYS A 350 -1.09 -15.00 -32.15
N SER A 351 -0.32 -15.31 -31.12
CA SER A 351 -0.61 -16.46 -30.26
C SER A 351 -1.78 -16.16 -29.37
N THR A 352 -2.48 -17.22 -29.04
CA THR A 352 -3.51 -17.21 -28.03
C THR A 352 -2.93 -17.79 -26.74
N THR A 353 -3.04 -17.04 -25.65
CA THR A 353 -2.50 -17.46 -24.35
C THR A 353 -3.62 -17.41 -23.32
N ASP A 354 -3.77 -18.51 -22.60
CA ASP A 354 -4.60 -18.61 -21.40
C ASP A 354 -3.68 -18.57 -20.18
N PHE A 355 -4.06 -17.82 -19.15
CA PHE A 355 -3.37 -17.79 -17.87
C PHE A 355 -4.37 -17.71 -16.72
N THR A 356 -3.97 -18.24 -15.58
CA THR A 356 -4.73 -18.38 -14.34
C THR A 356 -4.44 -17.20 -13.42
N ILE A 357 -5.50 -16.60 -12.88
CA ILE A 357 -5.41 -15.56 -11.84
C ILE A 357 -6.00 -16.14 -10.56
N ARG A 358 -5.27 -16.08 -9.44
CA ARG A 358 -5.75 -16.48 -8.11
C ARG A 358 -5.70 -15.31 -7.16
N VAL A 359 -6.75 -15.13 -6.38
CA VAL A 359 -6.80 -14.14 -5.29
C VAL A 359 -6.67 -14.88 -3.98
N LEU A 360 -5.65 -14.55 -3.20
CA LEU A 360 -5.34 -15.24 -1.94
C LEU A 360 -5.38 -14.26 -0.77
N ARG A 361 -5.81 -14.73 0.41
CA ARG A 361 -5.56 -14.01 1.66
C ARG A 361 -4.08 -14.04 1.96
N LYS A 362 -3.51 -12.93 2.44
CA LYS A 362 -2.08 -12.89 2.79
C LYS A 362 -1.74 -13.86 3.93
N VAL A 363 -2.46 -13.76 5.05
CA VAL A 363 -2.19 -14.56 6.27
C VAL A 363 -2.38 -16.06 6.09
N THR A 364 -3.51 -16.47 5.50
CA THR A 364 -3.87 -17.89 5.46
C THR A 364 -3.53 -18.57 4.14
N HIS A 365 -3.13 -17.80 3.12
CA HIS A 365 -2.99 -18.24 1.73
C HIS A 365 -4.24 -18.94 1.15
N GLU A 366 -5.39 -18.81 1.80
CA GLU A 366 -6.66 -19.36 1.32
C GLU A 366 -7.19 -18.55 0.14
N GLU A 367 -7.87 -19.22 -0.78
CA GLU A 367 -8.50 -18.58 -1.93
C GLU A 367 -9.69 -17.70 -1.51
N VAL A 368 -9.64 -16.46 -1.97
CA VAL A 368 -10.70 -15.46 -1.80
C VAL A 368 -11.62 -15.53 -3.01
N ARG A 369 -12.93 -15.60 -2.77
CA ARG A 369 -13.94 -15.50 -3.83
C ARG A 369 -14.43 -14.07 -3.90
N GLY A 370 -14.43 -13.50 -5.11
CA GLY A 370 -14.90 -12.14 -5.36
C GLY A 370 -14.96 -11.85 -6.86
N PRO A 371 -15.57 -10.72 -7.27
CA PRO A 371 -15.43 -10.24 -8.64
C PRO A 371 -13.96 -9.96 -8.98
N LEU A 372 -13.58 -10.34 -10.20
CA LEU A 372 -12.32 -9.98 -10.83
C LEU A 372 -12.63 -9.04 -12.00
N HIS A 373 -11.92 -7.93 -12.11
CA HIS A 373 -11.98 -7.01 -13.24
C HIS A 373 -10.64 -6.99 -13.96
N LEU A 374 -10.67 -7.17 -15.28
CA LEU A 374 -9.48 -7.30 -16.13
C LEU A 374 -9.51 -6.26 -17.24
N THR A 375 -8.53 -5.37 -17.26
CA THR A 375 -8.40 -4.36 -18.32
C THR A 375 -7.07 -4.55 -19.03
N LEU A 376 -7.12 -4.79 -20.34
CA LEU A 376 -5.92 -4.84 -21.16
C LEU A 376 -5.77 -3.51 -21.92
N ALA A 377 -4.69 -2.78 -21.70
CA ALA A 377 -4.40 -1.57 -22.47
C ALA A 377 -4.15 -1.93 -23.95
N GLY A 378 -4.99 -1.41 -24.86
CA GLY A 378 -4.87 -1.60 -26.31
C GLY A 378 -6.03 -2.35 -26.97
N GLU A 379 -6.86 -3.07 -26.21
CA GLU A 379 -8.15 -3.62 -26.66
C GLU A 379 -9.22 -3.50 -25.56
N LYS A 380 -10.47 -3.77 -25.95
CA LYS A 380 -11.69 -3.49 -25.16
C LYS A 380 -11.68 -4.23 -23.80
N GLU A 381 -12.09 -3.50 -22.77
CA GLU A 381 -12.39 -3.98 -21.40
C GLU A 381 -13.16 -5.32 -21.42
N VAL A 382 -12.63 -6.35 -20.77
CA VAL A 382 -13.31 -7.63 -20.57
C VAL A 382 -13.76 -7.63 -19.12
N ASN A 383 -15.06 -7.64 -18.87
CA ASN A 383 -15.63 -7.73 -17.52
C ASN A 383 -15.87 -9.21 -17.21
N PRO A 384 -15.05 -9.91 -16.40
CA PRO A 384 -15.48 -11.15 -15.78
C PRO A 384 -16.67 -10.81 -14.88
N THR A 385 -17.88 -11.01 -15.39
CA THR A 385 -19.11 -10.64 -14.68
C THR A 385 -19.60 -11.75 -13.74
N GLU A 386 -18.76 -12.75 -13.48
CA GLU A 386 -19.07 -13.88 -12.60
C GLU A 386 -18.05 -13.96 -11.45
N SER A 387 -18.53 -14.15 -10.23
CA SER A 387 -17.71 -14.34 -9.02
C SER A 387 -16.85 -15.59 -9.19
N VAL A 388 -15.53 -15.43 -9.32
CA VAL A 388 -14.58 -16.54 -9.45
C VAL A 388 -13.35 -16.27 -8.57
N SER A 389 -12.95 -17.25 -7.74
CA SER A 389 -11.64 -17.22 -7.06
C SER A 389 -10.48 -17.41 -8.03
N THR A 390 -10.80 -17.95 -9.21
CA THR A 390 -9.85 -18.30 -10.26
C THR A 390 -10.39 -17.85 -11.61
N GLY A 391 -9.73 -16.88 -12.25
CA GLY A 391 -10.09 -16.39 -13.58
C GLY A 391 -9.13 -16.90 -14.66
N GLY A 392 -9.64 -17.08 -15.88
CA GLY A 392 -8.85 -17.28 -17.08
C GLY A 392 -8.97 -16.05 -17.99
N PHE A 393 -7.86 -15.51 -18.49
CA PHE A 393 -7.89 -14.46 -19.50
C PHE A 393 -7.36 -14.99 -20.82
N HIS A 394 -8.13 -14.74 -21.88
CA HIS A 394 -7.80 -15.15 -23.22
C HIS A 394 -7.39 -13.92 -24.03
N TYR A 395 -6.18 -13.93 -24.56
CA TYR A 395 -5.66 -12.81 -25.34
C TYR A 395 -4.94 -13.28 -26.58
N THR A 396 -5.14 -12.55 -27.68
CA THR A 396 -4.40 -12.72 -28.93
C THR A 396 -3.31 -11.66 -29.04
N ALA A 397 -2.05 -12.08 -29.03
CA ALA A 397 -0.92 -11.18 -29.15
C ALA A 397 -0.94 -10.34 -30.43
N GLY A 398 -0.63 -9.06 -30.29
CA GLY A 398 -0.47 -8.13 -31.40
C GLY A 398 0.76 -8.44 -32.28
N LYS A 399 1.23 -7.42 -33.00
CA LYS A 399 2.44 -7.53 -33.81
C LYS A 399 3.67 -7.70 -32.91
N GLN A 400 4.72 -8.31 -33.44
CA GLN A 400 6.01 -8.40 -32.76
C GLN A 400 6.49 -7.05 -32.20
N GLY A 401 7.18 -7.08 -31.05
CA GLY A 401 7.68 -5.88 -30.37
C GLY A 401 6.61 -5.05 -29.65
N THR A 402 5.33 -5.40 -29.76
CA THR A 402 4.25 -4.70 -29.05
C THR A 402 4.27 -5.06 -27.57
N LYS A 403 4.19 -4.03 -26.72
CA LYS A 403 4.00 -4.19 -25.27
C LYS A 403 2.51 -4.15 -24.95
N GLY A 404 2.04 -5.11 -24.15
CA GLY A 404 0.71 -5.12 -23.57
C GLY A 404 0.79 -4.96 -22.06
N GLU A 405 -0.20 -4.26 -21.49
CA GLU A 405 -0.33 -4.07 -20.05
C GLU A 405 -1.70 -4.57 -19.60
N LEU A 406 -1.71 -5.55 -18.71
CA LEU A 406 -2.89 -6.13 -18.09
C LEU A 406 -3.03 -5.59 -16.67
N ALA A 407 -4.07 -4.81 -16.42
CA ALA A 407 -4.49 -4.42 -15.09
C ALA A 407 -5.51 -5.43 -14.56
N ILE A 408 -5.19 -6.05 -13.42
CA ILE A 408 -6.04 -6.98 -12.69
C ILE A 408 -6.50 -6.27 -11.41
N VAL A 409 -7.80 -6.18 -11.20
CA VAL A 409 -8.41 -5.65 -9.98
C VAL A 409 -9.30 -6.72 -9.38
N ALA A 410 -9.04 -7.13 -8.14
CA ALA A 410 -9.87 -8.04 -7.37
C ALA A 410 -10.51 -7.26 -6.23
N THR A 411 -11.79 -7.46 -5.99
CA THR A 411 -12.48 -6.94 -4.78
C THR A 411 -13.31 -8.04 -4.15
N SER A 412 -13.49 -7.98 -2.84
CA SER A 412 -14.31 -8.92 -2.07
C SER A 412 -14.60 -8.35 -0.68
N ARG A 413 -15.47 -9.04 0.07
CA ARG A 413 -15.67 -8.82 1.50
C ARG A 413 -14.40 -9.00 2.35
N GLN A 414 -13.38 -9.67 1.84
CA GLN A 414 -12.10 -9.89 2.54
C GLN A 414 -11.03 -8.83 2.20
N GLY A 415 -11.36 -7.89 1.31
CA GLY A 415 -10.47 -6.86 0.79
C GLY A 415 -10.33 -6.91 -0.73
N GLY A 416 -9.54 -5.99 -1.26
CA GLY A 416 -9.24 -5.83 -2.67
C GLY A 416 -7.74 -5.72 -2.94
N ALA A 417 -7.36 -5.96 -4.18
CA ALA A 417 -5.99 -5.87 -4.65
C ALA A 417 -5.95 -5.43 -6.12
N LYS A 418 -4.85 -4.80 -6.49
CA LYS A 418 -4.56 -4.38 -7.87
C LYS A 418 -3.20 -4.92 -8.27
N LYS A 419 -3.11 -5.47 -9.48
CA LYS A 419 -1.85 -5.95 -10.06
C LYS A 419 -1.78 -5.59 -11.53
N THR A 420 -0.71 -4.91 -11.90
CA THR A 420 -0.37 -4.66 -13.30
C THR A 420 0.65 -5.69 -13.75
N HIS A 421 0.35 -6.42 -14.82
CA HIS A 421 1.26 -7.33 -15.47
C HIS A 421 1.60 -6.83 -16.88
N THR A 422 2.88 -6.70 -17.18
CA THR A 422 3.35 -6.27 -18.50
C THR A 422 3.92 -7.45 -19.25
N PHE A 423 3.54 -7.60 -20.51
CA PHE A 423 4.09 -8.61 -21.40
C PHE A 423 4.52 -7.99 -22.74
N THR A 424 5.46 -8.62 -23.42
CA THR A 424 5.94 -8.18 -24.74
C THR A 424 5.73 -9.26 -25.77
N THR A 425 5.31 -8.87 -26.96
CA THR A 425 5.22 -9.80 -28.10
C THR A 425 6.63 -10.07 -28.62
N GLN A 426 7.07 -11.33 -28.60
CA GLN A 426 8.39 -11.74 -29.05
C GLN A 426 8.64 -11.31 -30.50
N ALA A 427 9.88 -10.88 -30.77
CA ALA A 427 10.33 -10.63 -32.14
C ALA A 427 10.59 -11.96 -32.85
N VAL A 428 10.04 -12.15 -34.03
CA VAL A 428 10.22 -13.37 -34.83
C VAL A 428 10.61 -12.93 -36.23
N TYR A 429 11.72 -13.45 -36.72
CA TYR A 429 12.29 -13.07 -38.00
C TYR A 429 12.38 -14.27 -38.92
N ARG A 430 12.01 -14.11 -40.18
CA ARG A 430 12.33 -15.07 -41.24
C ARG A 430 13.59 -14.58 -41.94
N VAL A 431 14.59 -15.44 -42.01
CA VAL A 431 15.85 -15.20 -42.71
C VAL A 431 15.85 -16.01 -43.99
N THR A 432 15.92 -15.32 -45.13
CA THR A 432 16.00 -15.96 -46.44
C THR A 432 17.22 -15.45 -47.20
N GLY A 433 17.89 -16.33 -47.95
CA GLY A 433 19.03 -15.92 -48.78
C GLY A 433 20.08 -17.00 -48.86
N GLY A 434 21.35 -16.62 -48.85
CA GLY A 434 22.47 -17.54 -48.95
C GLY A 434 23.16 -17.49 -50.30
N TRP A 435 24.08 -18.43 -50.53
CA TRP A 435 24.99 -18.39 -51.68
C TRP A 435 24.71 -19.54 -52.64
N GLY A 436 24.45 -19.23 -53.90
CA GLY A 436 24.32 -20.23 -54.97
C GLY A 436 23.32 -21.34 -54.64
N GLY A 437 23.78 -22.59 -54.62
CA GLY A 437 22.97 -23.78 -54.30
C GLY A 437 22.79 -24.06 -52.80
N TYR A 438 23.19 -23.15 -51.91
CA TYR A 438 23.14 -23.30 -50.46
C TYR A 438 22.20 -22.24 -49.84
N PRO A 439 20.89 -22.29 -50.13
CA PRO A 439 19.95 -21.32 -49.61
C PRO A 439 19.62 -21.56 -48.13
N VAL A 440 19.25 -20.50 -47.44
CA VAL A 440 18.65 -20.50 -46.10
C VAL A 440 17.19 -20.04 -46.23
N ASP A 441 16.31 -20.69 -45.48
CA ASP A 441 14.94 -20.25 -45.22
C ASP A 441 14.59 -20.72 -43.80
N GLU A 442 14.93 -19.89 -42.81
CA GLU A 442 14.84 -20.24 -41.40
C GLU A 442 14.09 -19.16 -40.62
N THR A 443 13.40 -19.58 -39.56
CA THR A 443 12.76 -18.67 -38.62
C THR A 443 13.57 -18.57 -37.34
N ILE A 444 13.87 -17.34 -36.94
CA ILE A 444 14.63 -16.97 -35.77
C ILE A 444 13.70 -16.32 -34.73
N CYS A 445 13.87 -16.71 -33.47
CA CYS A 445 13.07 -16.27 -32.35
C CYS A 445 13.89 -15.30 -31.49
N GLY A 446 13.65 -14.00 -31.66
CA GLY A 446 14.33 -12.92 -30.95
C GLY A 446 15.37 -12.19 -31.82
N ALA A 447 15.53 -10.89 -31.58
CA ALA A 447 16.56 -10.07 -32.23
C ALA A 447 17.94 -10.20 -31.55
N ASP A 448 17.95 -10.66 -30.30
CA ASP A 448 19.13 -10.80 -29.44
C ASP A 448 20.15 -11.79 -30.00
N ILE A 449 19.68 -12.82 -30.72
CA ILE A 449 20.54 -13.80 -31.38
C ILE A 449 21.56 -13.16 -32.34
N PHE A 450 21.20 -12.08 -33.04
CA PHE A 450 22.11 -11.37 -33.94
C PHE A 450 23.22 -10.61 -33.22
N SER A 451 23.08 -10.42 -31.90
CA SER A 451 24.08 -9.81 -31.03
C SER A 451 24.90 -10.83 -30.23
N THR A 452 24.60 -12.12 -30.35
CA THR A 452 25.34 -13.17 -29.63
C THR A 452 26.74 -13.36 -30.22
N PRO A 453 27.75 -13.70 -29.39
CA PRO A 453 29.12 -13.88 -29.87
C PRO A 453 29.28 -15.00 -30.91
N ALA A 454 28.40 -16.02 -30.87
CA ALA A 454 28.36 -17.11 -31.83
C ALA A 454 26.93 -17.65 -32.03
N TRP A 455 26.50 -17.75 -33.29
CA TRP A 455 25.19 -18.28 -33.70
C TRP A 455 25.25 -18.84 -35.13
N GLY A 456 24.15 -19.36 -35.68
CA GLY A 456 24.16 -19.92 -37.04
C GLY A 456 22.80 -19.96 -37.72
N LEU A 457 22.83 -20.22 -39.03
CA LEU A 457 21.68 -20.47 -39.90
C LEU A 457 21.83 -21.84 -40.56
N GLN A 458 20.76 -22.61 -40.62
CA GLN A 458 20.73 -23.92 -41.25
C GLN A 458 20.39 -23.82 -42.74
N LEU A 459 21.05 -24.62 -43.57
CA LEU A 459 20.74 -24.71 -44.99
C LEU A 459 19.38 -25.40 -45.22
N ALA A 460 18.64 -24.91 -46.21
CA ALA A 460 17.40 -25.53 -46.65
C ALA A 460 17.70 -26.92 -47.25
N GLY A 461 17.28 -27.98 -46.53
CA GLY A 461 17.55 -29.38 -46.89
C GLY A 461 18.46 -30.12 -45.90
N GLY A 462 19.05 -29.44 -44.90
CA GLY A 462 19.93 -30.05 -43.89
C GLY A 462 21.37 -30.26 -44.37
N GLY A 463 22.22 -30.88 -43.54
CA GLY A 463 23.61 -31.26 -43.90
C GLY A 463 24.69 -30.17 -43.76
N GLY A 464 24.32 -28.95 -43.36
CA GLY A 464 25.28 -27.86 -43.14
C GLY A 464 24.61 -26.56 -42.70
N GLY A 465 25.42 -25.52 -42.54
CA GLY A 465 24.95 -24.21 -42.08
C GLY A 465 25.99 -23.11 -42.16
N TYR A 466 25.51 -21.88 -42.05
CA TYR A 466 26.31 -20.70 -41.80
C TYR A 466 26.53 -20.57 -40.30
N ALA A 467 27.77 -20.34 -39.87
CA ALA A 467 28.13 -20.04 -38.49
C ALA A 467 28.70 -18.63 -38.42
N PHE A 468 28.13 -17.80 -37.56
CA PHE A 468 28.55 -16.43 -37.30
C PHE A 468 29.29 -16.40 -35.97
N SER A 469 30.46 -15.77 -35.92
CA SER A 469 31.24 -15.60 -34.70
C SER A 469 31.96 -14.26 -34.70
N GLY A 470 31.57 -13.35 -33.80
CA GLY A 470 32.02 -11.95 -33.84
C GLY A 470 31.78 -11.35 -35.24
N ALA A 471 32.81 -10.81 -35.87
CA ALA A 471 32.74 -10.27 -37.24
C ALA A 471 33.00 -11.31 -38.35
N THR A 472 33.11 -12.60 -38.01
CA THR A 472 33.44 -13.68 -38.96
C THR A 472 32.25 -14.56 -39.27
N ILE A 473 32.19 -15.05 -40.50
CA ILE A 473 31.21 -16.02 -40.96
C ILE A 473 31.94 -17.22 -41.56
N GLY A 474 31.44 -18.42 -41.28
CA GLY A 474 31.84 -19.66 -41.93
C GLY A 474 30.64 -20.35 -42.56
N LEU A 475 30.82 -20.97 -43.73
CA LEU A 475 29.87 -21.93 -44.28
C LEU A 475 30.53 -23.30 -44.28
N SER A 476 29.87 -24.28 -43.68
CA SER A 476 30.27 -25.68 -43.76
C SER A 476 29.10 -26.52 -44.23
N TYR A 477 29.33 -27.34 -45.25
CA TYR A 477 28.37 -28.30 -45.77
C TYR A 477 29.10 -29.60 -46.14
N ASP A 478 28.51 -30.72 -45.72
CA ASP A 478 28.92 -32.07 -46.12
C ASP A 478 27.68 -32.81 -46.66
N GLY A 479 27.61 -32.93 -47.98
CA GLY A 479 26.48 -33.53 -48.67
C GLY A 479 26.42 -35.07 -48.57
N GLY A 480 27.43 -35.71 -47.98
CA GLY A 480 27.53 -37.17 -47.87
C GLY A 480 27.78 -37.92 -49.19
N ASP A 481 27.63 -37.26 -50.34
CA ASP A 481 27.95 -37.72 -51.69
C ASP A 481 29.40 -37.42 -52.11
N GLY A 482 30.23 -37.03 -51.14
CA GLY A 482 31.58 -36.54 -51.38
C GLY A 482 31.60 -35.07 -51.83
N HIS A 483 30.60 -34.26 -51.50
CA HIS A 483 30.66 -32.82 -51.73
C HIS A 483 30.94 -32.09 -50.42
N ILE A 484 32.07 -31.38 -50.35
CA ILE A 484 32.47 -30.60 -49.17
C ILE A 484 32.67 -29.15 -49.57
N LEU A 485 32.05 -28.24 -48.81
CA LEU A 485 32.23 -26.80 -48.94
C LEU A 485 32.73 -26.20 -47.62
N GLY A 486 33.77 -25.37 -47.73
CA GLY A 486 34.30 -24.58 -46.62
C GLY A 486 34.55 -23.14 -47.06
N LEU A 487 33.69 -22.22 -46.64
CA LEU A 487 33.87 -20.78 -46.86
C LEU A 487 34.13 -20.08 -45.54
N GLN A 488 34.97 -19.06 -45.57
CA GLN A 488 35.21 -18.17 -44.44
C GLN A 488 35.27 -16.72 -44.92
N GLY A 489 34.85 -15.80 -44.05
CA GLY A 489 34.78 -14.40 -44.41
C GLY A 489 34.37 -13.49 -43.27
N SER A 490 33.97 -12.29 -43.64
CA SER A 490 33.42 -11.29 -42.73
C SER A 490 31.95 -11.03 -43.04
N TRP A 491 31.18 -10.61 -42.06
CA TRP A 491 29.78 -10.23 -42.24
C TRP A 491 29.44 -8.94 -41.48
N THR A 492 28.35 -8.31 -41.88
CA THR A 492 27.75 -7.13 -41.23
C THR A 492 26.24 -7.29 -41.15
N LEU A 493 25.65 -6.81 -40.06
CA LEU A 493 24.20 -6.75 -39.87
C LEU A 493 23.67 -5.38 -40.35
N ALA A 494 22.70 -5.39 -41.25
CA ALA A 494 21.91 -4.22 -41.58
C ALA A 494 20.74 -4.10 -40.58
N THR A 495 20.47 -2.87 -40.14
CA THR A 495 19.35 -2.54 -39.26
C THR A 495 18.55 -1.38 -39.84
N ASP A 496 17.26 -1.30 -39.51
CA ASP A 496 16.43 -0.14 -39.84
C ASP A 496 16.63 1.03 -38.85
N GLU A 497 15.86 2.10 -39.00
CA GLU A 497 15.92 3.31 -38.14
C GLU A 497 15.60 3.01 -36.66
N ASP A 498 14.83 1.95 -36.40
CA ASP A 498 14.45 1.51 -35.05
C ASP A 498 15.44 0.46 -34.48
N GLY A 499 16.49 0.12 -35.24
CA GLY A 499 17.51 -0.85 -34.86
C GLY A 499 17.10 -2.31 -35.06
N ALA A 500 15.99 -2.59 -35.74
CA ALA A 500 15.57 -3.96 -36.05
C ALA A 500 16.41 -4.53 -37.22
N PRO A 501 16.82 -5.81 -37.17
CA PRO A 501 17.62 -6.43 -38.21
C PRO A 501 16.83 -6.56 -39.52
N THR A 502 17.43 -6.11 -40.63
CA THR A 502 16.82 -6.13 -41.97
C THR A 502 17.57 -6.97 -42.98
N GLY A 503 18.84 -7.25 -42.72
CA GLY A 503 19.63 -8.11 -43.59
C GLY A 503 21.01 -8.43 -43.06
N ILE A 504 21.66 -9.41 -43.65
CA ILE A 504 23.06 -9.75 -43.40
C ILE A 504 23.81 -9.75 -44.73
N ASP A 505 24.88 -8.97 -44.78
CA ASP A 505 25.82 -8.96 -45.89
C ASP A 505 27.11 -9.64 -45.48
N ALA A 506 27.57 -10.60 -46.26
CA ALA A 506 28.80 -11.33 -46.01
C ALA A 506 29.69 -11.36 -47.24
N ASN A 507 31.00 -11.26 -47.02
CA ASN A 507 32.02 -11.45 -48.06
C ASN A 507 32.87 -12.66 -47.68
N VAL A 508 32.80 -13.71 -48.48
CA VAL A 508 33.43 -15.00 -48.18
C VAL A 508 34.36 -15.45 -49.29
N SER A 509 35.36 -16.24 -48.94
CA SER A 509 36.21 -16.96 -49.89
C SER A 509 36.54 -18.33 -49.32
N GLY A 510 37.00 -19.24 -50.17
CA GLY A 510 37.34 -20.58 -49.69
C GLY A 510 37.48 -21.59 -50.82
N MET A 511 37.09 -22.82 -50.53
CA MET A 511 37.23 -23.94 -51.45
C MET A 511 35.98 -24.81 -51.46
N GLU A 512 35.67 -25.30 -52.65
CA GLU A 512 34.66 -26.33 -52.89
C GLU A 512 35.35 -27.57 -53.44
N ALA A 513 35.08 -28.73 -52.84
CA ALA A 513 35.61 -30.02 -53.25
C ALA A 513 34.48 -30.97 -53.63
N THR A 514 34.46 -31.40 -54.90
CA THR A 514 33.51 -32.41 -55.41
C THR A 514 34.21 -33.76 -55.55
N GLY A 515 33.54 -34.85 -55.16
CA GLY A 515 34.13 -36.19 -55.08
C GLY A 515 35.09 -36.39 -53.90
N ALA A 516 34.98 -35.60 -52.83
CA ALA A 516 35.61 -35.82 -51.54
C ALA A 516 35.40 -37.26 -51.05
N GLY A 517 36.49 -37.88 -50.55
CA GLY A 517 36.53 -39.32 -50.25
C GLY A 517 36.99 -40.21 -51.42
N THR A 518 37.15 -39.67 -52.63
CA THR A 518 37.78 -40.38 -53.77
C THR A 518 39.27 -40.06 -53.90
N MET A 519 40.01 -40.85 -54.70
CA MET A 519 41.45 -40.63 -54.93
C MET A 519 41.79 -39.34 -55.69
N TYR A 520 40.82 -38.71 -56.38
CA TYR A 520 41.04 -37.53 -57.23
C TYR A 520 39.89 -36.52 -57.09
N PRO A 521 39.77 -35.82 -55.94
CA PRO A 521 38.74 -34.81 -55.75
C PRO A 521 39.00 -33.60 -56.67
N LYS A 522 37.93 -33.03 -57.22
CA LYS A 522 38.02 -31.76 -57.97
C LYS A 522 37.82 -30.61 -57.00
N ILE A 523 38.89 -29.85 -56.76
CA ILE A 523 38.91 -28.69 -55.87
C ILE A 523 38.84 -27.42 -56.71
N SER A 524 37.88 -26.54 -56.41
CA SER A 524 37.70 -25.25 -57.07
C SER A 524 37.83 -24.13 -56.03
N PRO A 525 38.76 -23.17 -56.20
CA PRO A 525 38.83 -22.01 -55.31
C PRO A 525 37.66 -21.07 -55.58
N ILE A 526 37.07 -20.56 -54.50
CA ILE A 526 36.01 -19.57 -54.56
C ILE A 526 36.62 -18.23 -54.17
N VAL A 527 36.82 -17.39 -55.19
CA VAL A 527 37.35 -16.04 -55.02
C VAL A 527 36.19 -15.13 -54.60
N MET A 528 36.38 -14.46 -53.47
CA MET A 528 35.51 -13.43 -52.87
C MET A 528 34.10 -13.34 -53.45
N GLN A 529 33.15 -13.98 -52.78
CA GLN A 529 31.73 -13.95 -53.12
C GLN A 529 30.98 -13.14 -52.07
N THR A 530 30.03 -12.33 -52.51
CA THR A 530 29.09 -11.66 -51.63
C THR A 530 27.87 -12.55 -51.43
N ILE A 531 27.46 -12.69 -50.17
CA ILE A 531 26.27 -13.42 -49.75
C ILE A 531 25.35 -12.41 -49.08
N HIS A 532 24.08 -12.42 -49.47
CA HIS A 532 23.05 -11.62 -48.85
C HIS A 532 22.00 -12.52 -48.21
N PHE A 533 21.54 -12.13 -47.02
CA PHE A 533 20.37 -12.68 -46.38
C PHE A 533 19.40 -11.54 -46.09
N ASP A 534 18.17 -11.67 -46.57
CA ASP A 534 17.06 -10.83 -46.20
C ASP A 534 16.53 -11.28 -44.82
N ILE A 535 16.31 -10.33 -43.93
CA ILE A 535 15.66 -10.56 -42.64
C ILE A 535 14.34 -9.80 -42.63
N ALA A 536 13.23 -10.53 -42.55
CA ALA A 536 11.91 -9.94 -42.50
C ALA A 536 11.17 -10.34 -41.22
N PRO A 537 10.34 -9.46 -40.64
CA PRO A 537 9.35 -9.84 -39.63
C PRO A 537 8.55 -11.07 -40.08
N SER A 538 8.39 -12.03 -39.18
CA SER A 538 7.58 -13.22 -39.38
C SER A 538 6.47 -13.30 -38.34
N ASP A 539 5.29 -13.71 -38.79
CA ASP A 539 4.19 -14.08 -37.90
C ASP A 539 4.20 -15.59 -37.59
N ASP A 540 5.03 -16.37 -38.27
CA ASP A 540 5.20 -17.80 -38.02
C ASP A 540 6.18 -18.01 -36.89
N ALA A 541 5.67 -18.28 -35.70
CA ALA A 541 6.44 -18.58 -34.50
C ALA A 541 6.42 -20.08 -34.15
N SER A 542 6.06 -20.96 -35.10
CA SER A 542 5.89 -22.40 -34.85
C SER A 542 7.16 -23.11 -34.36
N VAL A 543 8.32 -22.55 -34.70
CA VAL A 543 9.65 -23.05 -34.27
C VAL A 543 10.17 -22.37 -33.00
N CYS A 544 9.49 -21.33 -32.51
CA CYS A 544 9.80 -20.69 -31.26
C CYS A 544 9.15 -21.49 -30.13
N GLY A 545 9.94 -22.01 -29.19
CA GLY A 545 9.49 -22.84 -28.06
C GLY A 545 8.46 -22.14 -27.19
#